data_AF-A0A538R1C1-F1
#
_entry.id   AF-A0A538R1C1-F1
#
_cell.length_a   1.000
_cell.length_b   1.000
_cell.length_c   1.000
_cell.angle_alpha   90.00
_cell.angle_beta   90.00
_cell.angle_gamma   90.00
#
_symmetry.space_group_name_H-M   'P 1'
#
loop_
_entity.id
_entity.type
_entity.pdbx_description
1 polymer ?
#
loop_
_entity_poly.entity_id
_entity_poly.type
_entity_poly.pdbx_seq_one_letter_code
_entity_poly.pdbx_strand_id
1 'polypeptide(L)'
;MRGALVLVLIASASAAAAPDPATPPGPDDARARAILERVVAGPDTAARKAAIDELTAIAPRAVDAIGTWLRREHKSDVAERRAVLTEIKASVPDKTGKFSQPARQTGKEQKADDDLDWQAELLALDPQTAGAGEAIADDAAIRALAASRDVHAAQLIFDAAFSPETMIYRDECGRYLRKMEPASIPALTSESMGKDADRKRYATWQLERLDRQEPSNALDAALGDEALTVAILEVFRRTHHREAVHAVWRRVDADSPRVRAAARAAWMEYITGPPPPPAPVAKLNLPGGKKTKKAKPLWLTYRELADNELRKAANELLHEDYPLEDPTLDDADDDHHRSRTVKVDLEDLTRRLFEYHDAARARRDADEWAAAKAKSTAGDLAAATALVDRMLAANPERGSRAERAEMARLYLAWGVRQRRARRAPLHARQGARRRGQGRRPRLPARGRAQARLRPGAHRRPRGRHRRPTGVDAVRRGRRRGRRDDAVRARDDPPPRLSRSLSDGVGRTVATRPRPQRVWHRARRSAISNE
;
A
#
# COMPACT_ATOMS: atom_id res chain seq x y z
N MET A 1 -48.59 -46.93 -15.50
CA MET A 1 -48.04 -46.02 -14.46
C MET A 1 -46.83 -45.30 -15.05
N ARG A 2 -46.98 -44.01 -15.39
CA ARG A 2 -45.91 -43.15 -15.90
C ARG A 2 -45.44 -42.28 -14.73
N GLY A 3 -44.21 -42.46 -14.27
CA GLY A 3 -43.57 -41.59 -13.27
C GLY A 3 -42.68 -40.58 -13.96
N ALA A 4 -43.03 -39.29 -13.85
CA ALA A 4 -42.23 -38.19 -14.36
C ALA A 4 -41.13 -37.85 -13.34
N LEU A 5 -39.87 -37.93 -13.77
CA LEU A 5 -38.71 -37.46 -13.01
C LEU A 5 -38.56 -35.95 -13.25
N VAL A 6 -38.83 -35.14 -12.23
CA VAL A 6 -38.61 -33.69 -12.26
C VAL A 6 -37.14 -33.42 -11.94
N LEU A 7 -36.38 -33.01 -12.96
CA LEU A 7 -35.00 -32.55 -12.82
C LEU A 7 -35.02 -31.08 -12.37
N VAL A 8 -34.71 -30.82 -11.09
CA VAL A 8 -34.54 -29.46 -10.57
C VAL A 8 -33.13 -28.98 -10.93
N LEU A 9 -33.03 -28.18 -11.99
CA LEU A 9 -31.83 -27.41 -12.31
C LEU A 9 -31.72 -26.23 -11.34
N ILE A 10 -30.82 -26.35 -10.36
CA ILE A 10 -30.41 -25.22 -9.52
C ILE A 10 -29.34 -24.46 -10.31
N ALA A 11 -29.76 -23.39 -11.00
CA ALA A 11 -28.83 -22.45 -11.62
C ALA A 11 -28.19 -21.58 -10.53
N SER A 12 -26.95 -21.89 -10.17
CA SER A 12 -26.12 -21.02 -9.33
C SER A 12 -25.68 -19.81 -10.15
N ALA A 13 -26.48 -18.74 -10.14
CA ALA A 13 -26.08 -17.45 -10.66
C ALA A 13 -24.94 -16.90 -9.78
N SER A 14 -23.72 -16.91 -10.33
CA SER A 14 -22.59 -16.19 -9.77
C SER A 14 -22.92 -14.70 -9.80
N ALA A 15 -23.24 -14.15 -8.63
CA ALA A 15 -23.45 -12.72 -8.47
C ALA A 15 -22.08 -12.04 -8.62
N ALA A 16 -21.81 -11.52 -9.81
CA ALA A 16 -20.80 -10.50 -9.99
C ALA A 16 -21.09 -9.39 -8.99
N ALA A 17 -20.15 -9.13 -8.08
CA ALA A 17 -20.25 -8.02 -7.15
C ALA A 17 -20.50 -6.75 -7.96
N ALA A 18 -21.67 -6.15 -7.78
CA ALA A 18 -21.98 -4.87 -8.37
C ALA A 18 -20.93 -3.84 -7.90
N PRO A 19 -20.48 -2.93 -8.78
CA PRO A 19 -19.64 -1.81 -8.34
C PRO A 19 -20.37 -1.07 -7.21
N ASP A 20 -19.64 -0.71 -6.16
CA ASP A 20 -20.19 0.09 -5.06
C ASP A 20 -20.97 1.28 -5.63
N PRO A 21 -22.19 1.57 -5.12
CA PRO A 21 -22.98 2.68 -5.61
C PRO A 21 -22.18 3.97 -5.44
N ALA A 22 -22.03 4.73 -6.53
CA ALA A 22 -21.37 6.02 -6.53
C ALA A 22 -21.95 6.89 -5.41
N THR A 23 -21.08 7.35 -4.50
CA THR A 23 -21.47 8.22 -3.40
C THR A 23 -22.18 9.46 -3.98
N PRO A 24 -23.41 9.81 -3.53
CA PRO A 24 -24.10 10.97 -4.05
C PRO A 24 -23.26 12.23 -3.82
N PRO A 25 -23.23 13.17 -4.78
CA PRO A 25 -22.28 14.26 -4.77
C PRO A 25 -22.43 15.10 -3.51
N GLY A 26 -21.34 15.22 -2.75
CA GLY A 26 -21.27 15.99 -1.53
C GLY A 26 -21.14 17.49 -1.80
N PRO A 27 -21.34 18.35 -0.78
CA PRO A 27 -21.16 19.80 -0.92
C PRO A 27 -19.73 20.19 -1.34
N ASP A 28 -18.73 19.38 -1.00
CA ASP A 28 -17.33 19.60 -1.40
C ASP A 28 -17.09 19.28 -2.89
N ASP A 29 -17.93 18.47 -3.54
CA ASP A 29 -17.75 18.09 -4.94
C ASP A 29 -18.01 19.25 -5.90
N ALA A 30 -19.11 19.96 -5.68
CA ALA A 30 -19.43 21.18 -6.44
C ALA A 30 -18.36 22.25 -6.20
N ARG A 31 -17.87 22.35 -4.95
CA ARG A 31 -16.80 23.28 -4.58
C ARG A 31 -15.49 22.95 -5.28
N ALA A 32 -15.08 21.68 -5.34
CA ALA A 32 -13.86 21.24 -6.02
C ALA A 32 -13.88 21.61 -7.50
N ARG A 33 -14.99 21.38 -8.19
CA ARG A 33 -15.16 21.80 -9.59
C ARG A 33 -15.04 23.31 -9.74
N ALA A 34 -15.72 24.08 -8.90
CA ALA A 34 -15.64 25.54 -8.93
C ALA A 34 -14.23 26.08 -8.62
N ILE A 35 -13.47 25.40 -7.76
CA ILE A 35 -12.05 25.72 -7.52
C ILE A 35 -11.23 25.47 -8.79
N LEU A 36 -11.36 24.31 -9.43
CA LEU A 36 -10.62 23.97 -10.65
C LEU A 36 -10.92 24.94 -11.79
N GLU A 37 -12.18 25.33 -12.00
CA GLU A 37 -12.54 26.37 -12.98
C GLU A 37 -11.89 27.74 -12.65
N ARG A 38 -11.75 28.10 -11.37
CA ARG A 38 -11.01 29.30 -10.96
C ARG A 38 -9.51 29.17 -11.20
N VAL A 39 -8.93 27.97 -11.13
CA VAL A 39 -7.53 27.75 -11.52
C VAL A 39 -7.37 28.01 -13.02
N VAL A 40 -8.27 27.47 -13.85
CA VAL A 40 -8.26 27.68 -15.30
C VAL A 40 -8.40 29.17 -15.65
N ALA A 41 -9.39 29.85 -15.06
CA ALA A 41 -9.70 31.26 -15.34
C ALA A 41 -8.84 32.27 -14.56
N GLY A 42 -7.92 31.81 -13.70
CA GLY A 42 -7.15 32.67 -12.81
C GLY A 42 -6.32 33.69 -13.61
N PRO A 43 -6.41 35.00 -13.29
CA PRO A 43 -5.78 36.07 -14.08
C PRO A 43 -4.26 36.17 -13.86
N ASP A 44 -3.77 35.66 -12.72
CA ASP A 44 -2.37 35.73 -12.34
C ASP A 44 -1.96 34.51 -11.48
N THR A 45 -0.64 34.39 -11.26
CA THR A 45 -0.02 33.32 -10.48
C THR A 45 -0.56 33.25 -9.04
N ALA A 46 -0.83 34.38 -8.39
CA ALA A 46 -1.26 34.42 -7.00
C ALA A 46 -2.69 33.89 -6.83
N ALA A 47 -3.59 34.28 -7.75
CA ALA A 47 -4.97 33.79 -7.79
C ALA A 47 -5.02 32.28 -8.06
N ARG A 48 -4.24 31.79 -9.04
CA ARG A 48 -4.14 30.36 -9.33
C ARG A 48 -3.61 29.57 -8.15
N LYS A 49 -2.52 30.05 -7.52
CA LYS A 49 -1.94 29.41 -6.33
C LYS A 49 -2.93 29.35 -5.17
N ALA A 50 -3.65 30.43 -4.88
CA ALA A 50 -4.65 30.45 -3.81
C ALA A 50 -5.78 29.44 -4.04
N ALA A 51 -6.23 29.29 -5.29
CA ALA A 51 -7.23 28.28 -5.65
C ALA A 51 -6.66 26.85 -5.50
N ILE A 52 -5.42 26.60 -5.89
CA ILE A 52 -4.75 25.29 -5.71
C ILE A 52 -4.61 24.93 -4.22
N ASP A 53 -4.24 25.90 -3.39
CA ASP A 53 -4.15 25.71 -1.92
C ASP A 53 -5.54 25.34 -1.34
N GLU A 54 -6.62 25.98 -1.85
CA GLU A 54 -8.00 25.63 -1.47
C GLU A 54 -8.42 24.23 -1.94
N LEU A 55 -8.06 23.85 -3.18
CA LEU A 55 -8.33 22.52 -3.73
C LEU A 55 -7.70 21.44 -2.85
N THR A 56 -6.43 21.62 -2.49
CA THR A 56 -5.66 20.67 -1.69
C THR A 56 -6.31 20.43 -0.33
N ALA A 57 -6.88 21.47 0.29
CA ALA A 57 -7.55 21.36 1.59
C ALA A 57 -8.85 20.53 1.55
N ILE A 58 -9.55 20.49 0.41
CA ILE A 58 -10.80 19.73 0.29
C ILE A 58 -10.64 18.39 -0.44
N ALA A 59 -9.50 18.15 -1.11
CA ALA A 59 -9.27 16.99 -1.96
C ALA A 59 -9.62 15.63 -1.33
N PRO A 60 -9.30 15.35 -0.05
CA PRO A 60 -9.67 14.06 0.58
C PRO A 60 -11.17 13.80 0.64
N ARG A 61 -12.02 14.82 0.45
CA ARG A 61 -13.49 14.74 0.53
C ARG A 61 -14.17 14.94 -0.83
N ALA A 62 -13.39 15.08 -1.91
CA ALA A 62 -13.89 15.37 -3.25
C ALA A 62 -13.16 14.54 -4.34
N VAL A 63 -12.66 13.35 -3.99
CA VAL A 63 -11.85 12.49 -4.88
C VAL A 63 -12.58 12.21 -6.21
N ASP A 64 -13.84 11.79 -6.15
CA ASP A 64 -14.64 11.45 -7.34
C ASP A 64 -14.90 12.67 -8.22
N ALA A 65 -15.16 13.83 -7.62
CA ALA A 65 -15.40 15.07 -8.35
C ALA A 65 -14.16 15.56 -9.07
N ILE A 66 -12.99 15.49 -8.41
CA ILE A 66 -11.71 15.88 -9.01
C ILE A 66 -11.34 14.90 -10.15
N GLY A 67 -11.45 13.59 -9.92
CA GLY A 67 -11.19 12.59 -10.96
C GLY A 67 -12.15 12.70 -12.16
N THR A 68 -13.41 13.04 -11.92
CA THR A 68 -14.38 13.30 -12.99
C THR A 68 -14.02 14.56 -13.77
N TRP A 69 -13.62 15.63 -13.10
CA TRP A 69 -13.20 16.87 -13.75
C TRP A 69 -11.93 16.68 -14.59
N LEU A 70 -11.00 15.83 -14.14
CA LEU A 70 -9.78 15.51 -14.89
C LEU A 70 -10.07 14.79 -16.23
N ARG A 71 -11.19 14.03 -16.30
CA ARG A 71 -11.64 13.32 -17.51
C ARG A 71 -12.58 14.14 -18.39
N ARG A 72 -12.77 15.43 -18.10
CA ARG A 72 -13.66 16.30 -18.89
C ARG A 72 -13.15 16.43 -20.33
N GLU A 73 -14.02 16.94 -21.20
CA GLU A 73 -13.60 17.50 -22.46
C GLU A 73 -12.91 18.87 -22.21
N HIS A 74 -11.71 19.02 -22.73
CA HIS A 74 -10.92 20.23 -22.58
C HIS A 74 -11.24 21.26 -23.67
N LYS A 75 -11.12 22.54 -23.32
CA LYS A 75 -11.37 23.62 -24.29
C LYS A 75 -10.17 23.89 -25.20
N SER A 76 -8.95 23.72 -24.66
CA SER A 76 -7.71 23.80 -25.43
C SER A 76 -7.47 22.52 -26.22
N ASP A 77 -6.68 22.61 -27.29
CA ASP A 77 -6.21 21.41 -27.99
C ASP A 77 -5.09 20.74 -27.18
N VAL A 78 -4.99 19.41 -27.28
CA VAL A 78 -3.89 18.61 -26.71
C VAL A 78 -2.53 19.10 -27.20
N ALA A 79 -2.44 19.60 -28.43
CA ALA A 79 -1.20 20.18 -28.96
C ALA A 79 -0.77 21.46 -28.22
N GLU A 80 -1.72 22.33 -27.86
CA GLU A 80 -1.46 23.56 -27.08
C GLU A 80 -0.97 23.20 -25.68
N ARG A 81 -1.68 22.31 -24.98
CA ARG A 81 -1.26 21.83 -23.65
C ARG A 81 0.10 21.13 -23.69
N ARG A 82 0.38 20.35 -24.75
CA ARG A 82 1.71 19.72 -24.96
C ARG A 82 2.80 20.78 -25.18
N ALA A 83 2.52 21.86 -25.91
CA ALA A 83 3.48 22.93 -26.11
C ALA A 83 3.84 23.63 -24.78
N VAL A 84 2.83 23.90 -23.94
CA VAL A 84 3.02 24.43 -22.58
C VAL A 84 3.92 23.51 -21.74
N LEU A 85 3.65 22.21 -21.74
CA LEU A 85 4.48 21.24 -20.99
C LEU A 85 5.91 21.17 -21.56
N THR A 86 6.08 21.33 -22.87
CA THR A 86 7.42 21.36 -23.49
C THR A 86 8.20 22.60 -23.07
N GLU A 87 7.54 23.74 -22.89
CA GLU A 87 8.15 25.01 -22.46
C GLU A 87 8.79 24.90 -21.06
N ILE A 88 8.12 24.21 -20.14
CA ILE A 88 8.66 23.93 -18.79
C ILE A 88 9.64 22.74 -18.76
N LYS A 89 10.00 22.19 -19.93
CA LYS A 89 10.87 21.01 -20.08
C LYS A 89 10.31 19.75 -19.41
N ALA A 90 9.00 19.63 -19.32
CA ALA A 90 8.37 18.40 -18.84
C ALA A 90 8.67 17.24 -19.81
N SER A 91 8.82 16.04 -19.27
CA SER A 91 8.89 14.82 -20.06
C SER A 91 7.48 14.47 -20.53
N VAL A 92 7.19 14.72 -21.80
CA VAL A 92 5.85 14.49 -22.38
C VAL A 92 5.92 13.34 -23.38
N PRO A 93 5.03 12.34 -23.30
CA PRO A 93 4.99 11.28 -24.29
C PRO A 93 4.44 11.77 -25.64
N ASP A 94 4.81 11.07 -26.70
CA ASP A 94 4.25 11.24 -28.03
C ASP A 94 2.76 10.82 -28.09
N LYS A 95 2.15 10.95 -29.27
CA LYS A 95 0.75 10.58 -29.51
C LYS A 95 0.47 9.08 -29.28
N THR A 96 1.49 8.24 -29.20
CA THR A 96 1.38 6.81 -28.91
C THR A 96 1.69 6.49 -27.45
N GLY A 97 1.95 7.50 -26.61
CA GLY A 97 2.28 7.31 -25.20
C GLY A 97 3.75 6.95 -24.95
N LYS A 98 4.62 7.04 -25.96
CA LYS A 98 6.05 6.73 -25.84
C LYS A 98 6.84 7.98 -25.52
N PHE A 99 7.72 7.88 -24.54
CA PHE A 99 8.72 8.90 -24.28
C PHE A 99 9.84 8.78 -25.31
N SER A 100 10.33 9.91 -25.82
CA SER A 100 11.57 9.92 -26.58
C SER A 100 12.69 9.39 -25.69
N GLN A 101 13.52 8.47 -26.19
CA GLN A 101 14.69 8.03 -25.44
C GLN A 101 15.57 9.25 -25.15
N PRO A 102 15.77 9.64 -23.88
CA PRO A 102 16.74 10.66 -23.58
C PRO A 102 18.12 10.11 -23.96
N ALA A 103 19.03 11.01 -24.36
CA ALA A 103 20.45 10.66 -24.44
C ALA A 103 20.89 10.06 -23.10
N ARG A 104 21.94 9.23 -23.09
CA ARG A 104 22.41 8.56 -21.86
C ARG A 104 22.66 9.60 -20.76
N GLN A 105 21.72 9.68 -19.81
CA GLN A 105 21.79 10.60 -18.68
C GLN A 105 22.67 10.01 -17.58
N THR A 106 23.41 10.88 -16.91
CA THR A 106 24.05 10.59 -15.63
C THR A 106 23.00 10.46 -14.54
N GLY A 107 23.30 9.75 -13.45
CA GLY A 107 22.37 9.63 -12.31
C GLY A 107 22.00 10.98 -11.67
N LYS A 108 22.81 12.02 -11.88
CA LYS A 108 22.51 13.39 -11.43
C LYS A 108 21.44 14.07 -12.29
N GLU A 109 21.47 13.85 -13.60
CA GLU A 109 20.46 14.37 -14.54
C GLU A 109 19.13 13.67 -14.36
N GLN A 110 19.12 12.34 -14.20
CA GLN A 110 17.90 11.58 -13.89
C GLN A 110 17.22 12.09 -12.60
N LYS A 111 18.03 12.37 -11.57
CA LYS A 111 17.52 12.90 -10.31
C LYS A 111 16.97 14.32 -10.46
N ALA A 112 17.67 15.19 -11.20
CA ALA A 112 17.20 16.55 -11.46
C ALA A 112 15.88 16.55 -12.24
N ASP A 113 15.74 15.65 -13.22
CA ASP A 113 14.48 15.49 -13.95
C ASP A 113 13.37 15.01 -13.01
N ASP A 114 13.60 14.00 -12.16
CA ASP A 114 12.64 13.53 -11.15
C ASP A 114 12.24 14.63 -10.13
N ASP A 115 13.14 15.58 -9.84
CA ASP A 115 12.94 16.68 -8.88
C ASP A 115 12.27 17.93 -9.50
N LEU A 116 12.02 17.97 -10.82
CA LEU A 116 11.30 19.08 -11.48
C LEU A 116 9.89 19.25 -10.90
N ASP A 117 9.58 20.47 -10.43
CA ASP A 117 8.25 20.82 -9.91
C ASP A 117 7.38 21.46 -11.00
N TRP A 118 6.60 20.63 -11.69
CA TRP A 118 5.75 21.08 -12.81
C TRP A 118 4.84 22.24 -12.41
N GLN A 119 4.18 22.17 -11.25
CA GLN A 119 3.27 23.22 -10.80
C GLN A 119 3.95 24.58 -10.69
N ALA A 120 5.17 24.62 -10.12
CA ALA A 120 5.91 25.86 -9.94
C ALA A 120 6.32 26.46 -11.29
N GLU A 121 6.82 25.63 -12.21
CA GLU A 121 7.22 26.07 -13.55
C GLU A 121 6.01 26.51 -14.39
N LEU A 122 4.89 25.77 -14.33
CA LEU A 122 3.64 26.14 -15.00
C LEU A 122 3.08 27.47 -14.49
N LEU A 123 3.17 27.72 -13.19
CA LEU A 123 2.73 28.97 -12.56
C LEU A 123 3.64 30.17 -12.88
N ALA A 124 4.86 29.92 -13.36
CA ALA A 124 5.82 30.95 -13.77
C ALA A 124 5.66 31.39 -15.24
N LEU A 125 4.88 30.65 -16.03
CA LEU A 125 4.54 31.03 -17.41
C LEU A 125 3.62 32.25 -17.45
N ASP A 126 3.57 32.91 -18.62
CA ASP A 126 2.58 33.97 -18.87
C ASP A 126 1.16 33.39 -18.67
N PRO A 127 0.32 33.99 -17.81
CA PRO A 127 -1.06 33.57 -17.62
C PRO A 127 -1.89 33.51 -18.91
N GLN A 128 -1.49 34.25 -19.95
CA GLN A 128 -2.14 34.31 -21.27
C GLN A 128 -1.66 33.24 -22.26
N THR A 129 -0.67 32.41 -21.91
CA THR A 129 -0.22 31.31 -22.78
C THR A 129 -1.38 30.34 -23.05
N ALA A 130 -1.66 30.09 -24.32
CA ALA A 130 -2.74 29.20 -24.75
C ALA A 130 -2.58 27.80 -24.14
N GLY A 131 -3.64 27.26 -23.55
CA GLY A 131 -3.63 25.96 -22.86
C GLY A 131 -3.01 25.95 -21.46
N ALA A 132 -2.34 27.02 -21.01
CA ALA A 132 -1.65 27.03 -19.71
C ALA A 132 -2.61 26.91 -18.52
N GLY A 133 -3.76 27.59 -18.57
CA GLY A 133 -4.77 27.51 -17.51
C GLY A 133 -5.28 26.08 -17.28
N GLU A 134 -5.56 25.34 -18.36
CA GLU A 134 -5.99 23.93 -18.25
C GLU A 134 -4.85 23.02 -17.83
N ALA A 135 -3.61 23.23 -18.31
CA ALA A 135 -2.46 22.45 -17.87
C ALA A 135 -2.15 22.62 -16.37
N ILE A 136 -2.24 23.85 -15.85
CA ILE A 136 -2.09 24.14 -14.41
C ILE A 136 -3.18 23.44 -13.60
N ALA A 137 -4.43 23.48 -14.08
CA ALA A 137 -5.56 22.90 -13.36
C ALA A 137 -5.56 21.36 -13.39
N ASP A 138 -5.15 20.74 -14.50
CA ASP A 138 -4.98 19.29 -14.60
C ASP A 138 -3.83 18.79 -13.71
N ASP A 139 -2.68 19.48 -13.71
CA ASP A 139 -1.58 19.20 -12.77
C ASP A 139 -2.05 19.35 -11.31
N ALA A 140 -2.73 20.45 -10.98
CA ALA A 140 -3.30 20.67 -9.66
C ALA A 140 -4.29 19.55 -9.25
N ALA A 141 -5.11 19.05 -10.18
CA ALA A 141 -6.04 17.95 -9.93
C ALA A 141 -5.29 16.64 -9.64
N ILE A 142 -4.27 16.29 -10.42
CA ILE A 142 -3.42 15.10 -10.19
C ILE A 142 -2.76 15.18 -8.81
N ARG A 143 -2.21 16.35 -8.47
CA ARG A 143 -1.55 16.61 -7.19
C ARG A 143 -2.52 16.54 -6.01
N ALA A 144 -3.71 17.11 -6.17
CA ALA A 144 -4.77 17.06 -5.16
C ALA A 144 -5.26 15.63 -4.92
N LEU A 145 -5.48 14.85 -5.99
CA LEU A 145 -5.80 13.43 -5.90
C LEU A 145 -4.72 12.67 -5.13
N ALA A 146 -3.45 12.91 -5.43
CA ALA A 146 -2.35 12.24 -4.73
C ALA A 146 -2.24 12.65 -3.26
N ALA A 147 -2.52 13.92 -2.95
CA ALA A 147 -2.54 14.43 -1.58
C ALA A 147 -3.67 13.83 -0.72
N SER A 148 -4.74 13.33 -1.35
CA SER A 148 -5.82 12.63 -0.64
C SER A 148 -5.35 11.35 0.07
N ARG A 149 -4.29 10.71 -0.45
CA ARG A 149 -3.81 9.38 -0.04
C ARG A 149 -4.90 8.30 -0.08
N ASP A 150 -5.90 8.49 -0.93
CA ASP A 150 -6.98 7.54 -1.15
C ASP A 150 -6.58 6.50 -2.21
N VAL A 151 -6.91 5.23 -1.95
CA VAL A 151 -6.62 4.12 -2.89
C VAL A 151 -7.37 4.29 -4.22
N HIS A 152 -8.61 4.80 -4.18
CA HIS A 152 -9.39 5.11 -5.37
C HIS A 152 -8.77 6.25 -6.17
N ALA A 153 -8.22 7.28 -5.50
CA ALA A 153 -7.52 8.38 -6.17
C ALA A 153 -6.32 7.89 -6.99
N ALA A 154 -5.63 6.84 -6.55
CA ALA A 154 -4.57 6.20 -7.32
C ALA A 154 -5.06 5.63 -8.66
N GLN A 155 -6.21 4.96 -8.66
CA GLN A 155 -6.79 4.45 -9.91
C GLN A 155 -7.16 5.61 -10.84
N LEU A 156 -7.73 6.70 -10.32
CA LEU A 156 -8.08 7.88 -11.10
C LEU A 156 -6.86 8.55 -11.75
N ILE A 157 -5.74 8.68 -11.01
CA ILE A 157 -4.47 9.19 -11.56
C ILE A 157 -3.92 8.24 -12.63
N PHE A 158 -3.99 6.92 -12.38
CA PHE A 158 -3.55 5.91 -13.34
C PHE A 158 -4.36 5.98 -14.64
N ASP A 159 -5.68 6.09 -14.56
CA ASP A 159 -6.55 6.21 -15.73
C ASP A 159 -6.23 7.48 -16.54
N ALA A 160 -5.96 8.61 -15.86
CA ALA A 160 -5.55 9.84 -16.51
C ALA A 160 -4.23 9.70 -17.29
N ALA A 161 -3.30 8.86 -16.85
CA ALA A 161 -2.06 8.59 -17.59
C ALA A 161 -2.27 7.90 -18.96
N PHE A 162 -3.45 7.31 -19.19
CA PHE A 162 -3.78 6.55 -20.41
C PHE A 162 -4.96 7.10 -21.20
N SER A 163 -5.65 8.13 -20.71
CA SER A 163 -6.72 8.78 -21.48
C SER A 163 -6.15 9.66 -22.60
N PRO A 164 -6.77 9.69 -23.81
CA PRO A 164 -6.30 10.51 -24.93
C PRO A 164 -6.08 11.99 -24.58
N GLU A 165 -6.96 12.58 -23.76
CA GLU A 165 -6.93 14.01 -23.39
C GLU A 165 -5.82 14.36 -22.38
N THR A 166 -5.42 13.41 -21.55
CA THR A 166 -4.54 13.64 -20.39
C THR A 166 -3.25 12.82 -20.44
N MET A 167 -3.04 11.99 -21.47
CA MET A 167 -1.83 11.17 -21.62
C MET A 167 -0.54 12.01 -21.62
N ILE A 168 -0.61 13.29 -21.99
CA ILE A 168 0.52 14.23 -21.92
C ILE A 168 1.06 14.42 -20.49
N TYR A 169 0.26 14.14 -19.46
CA TYR A 169 0.64 14.22 -18.04
C TYR A 169 1.17 12.91 -17.46
N ARG A 170 1.40 11.86 -18.27
CA ARG A 170 1.77 10.50 -17.80
C ARG A 170 3.00 10.45 -16.90
N ASP A 171 4.00 11.30 -17.13
CA ASP A 171 5.18 11.36 -16.25
C ASP A 171 4.81 11.88 -14.86
N GLU A 172 4.02 12.97 -14.80
CA GLU A 172 3.54 13.56 -13.55
C GLU A 172 2.62 12.62 -12.78
N CYS A 173 1.69 11.94 -13.48
CA CYS A 173 0.90 10.86 -12.88
C CYS A 173 1.81 9.80 -12.24
N GLY A 174 2.90 9.41 -12.92
CA GLY A 174 3.85 8.41 -12.40
C GLY A 174 4.58 8.91 -11.16
N ARG A 175 5.05 10.17 -11.16
CA ARG A 175 5.70 10.79 -10.00
C ARG A 175 4.77 10.81 -8.80
N TYR A 176 3.50 11.19 -9.00
CA TYR A 176 2.54 11.33 -7.92
C TYR A 176 1.95 10.00 -7.44
N LEU A 177 1.82 8.99 -8.31
CA LEU A 177 1.57 7.61 -7.89
C LEU A 177 2.67 7.11 -6.97
N ARG A 178 3.94 7.43 -7.24
CA ARG A 178 5.05 7.07 -6.34
C ARG A 178 5.04 7.86 -5.03
N LYS A 179 4.78 9.18 -5.08
CA LYS A 179 4.67 10.02 -3.87
C LYS A 179 3.51 9.63 -2.95
N MET A 180 2.48 8.97 -3.48
CA MET A 180 1.31 8.49 -2.75
C MET A 180 1.52 7.10 -2.12
N GLU A 181 2.70 6.49 -2.24
CA GLU A 181 3.00 5.25 -1.52
C GLU A 181 2.65 5.39 -0.02
N PRO A 182 1.96 4.40 0.61
CA PRO A 182 1.59 3.08 0.05
C PRO A 182 0.19 3.01 -0.60
N ALA A 183 -0.58 4.09 -0.62
CA ALA A 183 -1.97 4.08 -1.12
C ALA A 183 -2.11 3.81 -2.63
N SER A 184 -1.04 3.98 -3.41
CA SER A 184 -1.03 3.65 -4.84
C SER A 184 -0.83 2.17 -5.17
N ILE A 185 -0.35 1.37 -4.21
CA ILE A 185 -0.01 -0.04 -4.41
C ILE A 185 -1.20 -0.85 -4.96
N PRO A 186 -2.44 -0.77 -4.39
CA PRO A 186 -3.55 -1.58 -4.88
C PRO A 186 -3.89 -1.35 -6.36
N ALA A 187 -3.95 -0.08 -6.79
CA ALA A 187 -4.23 0.27 -8.19
C ALA A 187 -3.12 -0.26 -9.11
N LEU A 188 -1.85 -0.03 -8.74
CA LEU A 188 -0.70 -0.47 -9.52
C LEU A 188 -0.62 -2.01 -9.62
N THR A 189 -0.88 -2.73 -8.53
CA THR A 189 -0.92 -4.20 -8.53
C THR A 189 -2.08 -4.73 -9.37
N SER A 190 -3.24 -4.07 -9.35
CA SER A 190 -4.38 -4.46 -10.19
C SER A 190 -4.03 -4.32 -11.68
N GLU A 191 -3.46 -3.19 -12.05
CA GLU A 191 -3.10 -2.86 -13.44
C GLU A 191 -1.93 -3.71 -13.96
N SER A 192 -0.96 -4.06 -13.12
CA SER A 192 0.17 -4.94 -13.50
C SER A 192 -0.29 -6.37 -13.84
N MET A 193 -1.47 -6.76 -13.39
CA MET A 193 -2.12 -8.03 -13.69
C MET A 193 -3.16 -7.93 -14.81
N GLY A 194 -3.38 -6.72 -15.35
CA GLY A 194 -4.33 -6.46 -16.43
C GLY A 194 -3.93 -7.10 -17.78
N LYS A 195 -4.88 -7.08 -18.73
CA LYS A 195 -4.69 -7.60 -20.10
C LYS A 195 -4.03 -6.58 -21.04
N ASP A 196 -4.20 -5.29 -20.76
CA ASP A 196 -3.58 -4.22 -21.55
C ASP A 196 -2.06 -4.20 -21.31
N ALA A 197 -1.29 -4.47 -22.36
CA ALA A 197 0.16 -4.63 -22.28
C ALA A 197 0.89 -3.33 -21.91
N ASP A 198 0.34 -2.16 -22.25
CA ASP A 198 1.00 -0.88 -21.98
C ASP A 198 0.70 -0.39 -20.57
N ARG A 199 -0.57 -0.52 -20.13
CA ARG A 199 -0.95 -0.29 -18.72
C ARG A 199 -0.19 -1.23 -17.79
N LYS A 200 -0.15 -2.52 -18.12
CA LYS A 200 0.62 -3.53 -17.37
C LYS A 200 2.09 -3.15 -17.23
N ARG A 201 2.77 -2.86 -18.34
CA ARG A 201 4.20 -2.51 -18.33
C ARG A 201 4.47 -1.26 -17.50
N TYR A 202 3.62 -0.25 -17.62
CA TYR A 202 3.74 0.98 -16.83
C TYR A 202 3.53 0.70 -15.34
N ALA A 203 2.48 -0.04 -14.96
CA ALA A 203 2.20 -0.39 -13.58
C ALA A 203 3.33 -1.21 -12.94
N THR A 204 3.84 -2.23 -13.66
CA THR A 204 5.01 -3.01 -13.24
C THR A 204 6.23 -2.12 -13.02
N TRP A 205 6.50 -1.19 -13.94
CA TRP A 205 7.62 -0.25 -13.81
C TRP A 205 7.48 0.67 -12.59
N GLN A 206 6.27 1.15 -12.29
CA GLN A 206 6.04 1.94 -11.08
C GLN A 206 6.26 1.12 -9.80
N LEU A 207 5.74 -0.12 -9.75
CA LEU A 207 5.92 -1.02 -8.60
C LEU A 207 7.40 -1.37 -8.38
N GLU A 208 8.16 -1.58 -9.45
CA GLU A 208 9.61 -1.82 -9.38
C GLU A 208 10.34 -0.61 -8.77
N ARG A 209 10.00 0.61 -9.20
CA ARG A 209 10.58 1.85 -8.62
C ARG A 209 10.23 2.06 -7.16
N LEU A 210 9.14 1.49 -6.68
CA LEU A 210 8.72 1.53 -5.28
C LEU A 210 9.27 0.35 -4.45
N ASP A 211 9.93 -0.64 -5.08
CA ASP A 211 10.25 -1.92 -4.45
C ASP A 211 9.00 -2.62 -3.87
N ARG A 212 7.87 -2.53 -4.60
CA ARG A 212 6.56 -3.12 -4.23
C ARG A 212 6.06 -4.12 -5.26
N GLN A 213 6.90 -4.53 -6.20
CA GLN A 213 6.58 -5.62 -7.11
C GLN A 213 6.43 -6.94 -6.36
N GLU A 214 7.29 -7.17 -5.36
CA GLU A 214 7.21 -8.33 -4.47
C GLU A 214 5.99 -8.21 -3.52
N PRO A 215 5.04 -9.16 -3.54
CA PRO A 215 3.82 -9.08 -2.74
C PRO A 215 4.04 -8.97 -1.22
N SER A 216 5.17 -9.51 -0.73
CA SER A 216 5.59 -9.37 0.66
C SER A 216 5.87 -7.90 1.00
N ASN A 217 6.70 -7.24 0.19
CA ASN A 217 7.07 -5.84 0.38
C ASN A 217 5.84 -4.92 0.23
N ALA A 218 4.93 -5.26 -0.69
CA ALA A 218 3.65 -4.56 -0.83
C ALA A 218 2.80 -4.59 0.45
N LEU A 219 2.63 -5.76 1.07
CA LEU A 219 1.88 -5.89 2.33
C LEU A 219 2.62 -5.30 3.54
N ASP A 220 3.95 -5.31 3.52
CA ASP A 220 4.76 -4.73 4.60
C ASP A 220 4.76 -3.19 4.55
N ALA A 221 4.57 -2.59 3.38
CA ALA A 221 4.38 -1.14 3.25
C ALA A 221 3.07 -0.65 3.88
N ALA A 222 2.05 -1.51 3.98
CA ALA A 222 0.76 -1.22 4.59
C ALA A 222 0.68 -1.61 6.08
N LEU A 223 1.80 -1.98 6.71
CA LEU A 223 1.81 -2.53 8.06
C LEU A 223 1.35 -1.48 9.07
N GLY A 224 0.29 -1.80 9.83
CA GLY A 224 -0.38 -0.87 10.75
C GLY A 224 -1.56 -0.11 10.14
N ASP A 225 -1.74 -0.14 8.81
CA ASP A 225 -2.94 0.32 8.13
C ASP A 225 -3.80 -0.88 7.72
N GLU A 226 -4.81 -1.16 8.54
CA GLU A 226 -5.74 -2.26 8.31
C GLU A 226 -6.51 -2.10 6.98
N ALA A 227 -7.00 -0.90 6.69
CA ALA A 227 -7.84 -0.65 5.52
C ALA A 227 -7.02 -0.86 4.23
N LEU A 228 -5.80 -0.34 4.20
CA LEU A 228 -4.91 -0.52 3.06
C LEU A 228 -4.45 -1.98 2.90
N THR A 229 -4.12 -2.66 4.00
CA THR A 229 -3.77 -4.09 3.95
C THR A 229 -4.91 -4.91 3.35
N VAL A 230 -6.15 -4.65 3.76
CA VAL A 230 -7.34 -5.29 3.20
C VAL A 230 -7.50 -4.97 1.71
N ALA A 231 -7.28 -3.71 1.29
CA ALA A 231 -7.35 -3.32 -0.12
C ALA A 231 -6.32 -4.07 -1.00
N ILE A 232 -5.09 -4.25 -0.50
CA ILE A 232 -4.05 -5.03 -1.22
C ILE A 232 -4.45 -6.50 -1.31
N LEU A 233 -4.91 -7.11 -0.21
CA LEU A 233 -5.38 -8.50 -0.20
C LEU A 233 -6.55 -8.72 -1.16
N GLU A 234 -7.46 -7.75 -1.26
CA GLU A 234 -8.58 -7.78 -2.19
C GLU A 234 -8.13 -7.74 -3.66
N VAL A 235 -7.06 -7.00 -3.98
CA VAL A 235 -6.46 -7.03 -5.31
C VAL A 235 -5.84 -8.40 -5.59
N PHE A 236 -5.10 -8.99 -4.64
CA PHE A 236 -4.54 -10.34 -4.82
C PHE A 236 -5.63 -11.39 -5.03
N ARG A 237 -6.72 -11.31 -4.26
CA ARG A 237 -7.91 -12.16 -4.43
C ARG A 237 -8.47 -12.09 -5.85
N ARG A 238 -8.75 -10.88 -6.34
CA ARG A 238 -9.37 -10.70 -7.68
C ARG A 238 -8.44 -11.07 -8.83
N THR A 239 -7.16 -10.73 -8.72
CA THR A 239 -6.17 -10.91 -9.79
C THR A 239 -5.51 -12.29 -9.79
N HIS A 240 -5.70 -13.07 -8.71
CA HIS A 240 -5.01 -14.35 -8.51
C HIS A 240 -3.50 -14.23 -8.71
N HIS A 241 -2.89 -13.16 -8.16
CA HIS A 241 -1.48 -12.87 -8.33
C HIS A 241 -0.63 -14.06 -7.85
N ARG A 242 0.06 -14.72 -8.78
CA ARG A 242 0.79 -15.98 -8.54
C ARG A 242 1.80 -15.88 -7.41
N GLU A 243 2.63 -14.84 -7.41
CA GLU A 243 3.68 -14.66 -6.39
C GLU A 243 3.13 -14.23 -5.03
N ALA A 244 1.84 -13.87 -4.93
CA ALA A 244 1.25 -13.41 -3.69
C ALA A 244 0.78 -14.54 -2.78
N VAL A 245 0.76 -15.79 -3.25
CA VAL A 245 0.25 -16.96 -2.50
C VAL A 245 0.87 -17.06 -1.09
N HIS A 246 2.20 -17.10 -0.98
CA HIS A 246 2.89 -17.18 0.32
C HIS A 246 2.66 -15.92 1.17
N ALA A 247 2.56 -14.75 0.53
CA ALA A 247 2.34 -13.49 1.22
C ALA A 247 0.93 -13.43 1.84
N VAL A 248 -0.08 -13.94 1.13
CA VAL A 248 -1.46 -14.10 1.61
C VAL A 248 -1.52 -15.12 2.74
N TRP A 249 -0.86 -16.29 2.59
CA TRP A 249 -0.83 -17.32 3.64
C TRP A 249 -0.34 -16.77 4.98
N ARG A 250 0.75 -15.99 4.99
CA ARG A 250 1.27 -15.38 6.22
C ARG A 250 0.31 -14.43 6.93
N ARG A 251 -0.79 -14.03 6.30
CA ARG A 251 -1.81 -13.14 6.88
C ARG A 251 -3.12 -13.85 7.26
N VAL A 252 -3.26 -15.17 7.02
CA VAL A 252 -4.47 -15.94 7.38
C VAL A 252 -4.71 -16.09 8.89
N ASP A 253 -3.67 -15.81 9.69
CA ASP A 253 -3.73 -15.71 11.16
C ASP A 253 -3.28 -14.31 11.64
N ALA A 254 -3.51 -13.26 10.85
CA ALA A 254 -3.25 -11.89 11.27
C ALA A 254 -4.03 -11.52 12.55
N ASP A 255 -3.46 -10.66 13.40
CA ASP A 255 -4.12 -10.25 14.65
C ASP A 255 -5.41 -9.45 14.41
N SER A 256 -5.37 -8.51 13.47
CA SER A 256 -6.57 -7.79 13.03
C SER A 256 -7.61 -8.78 12.48
N PRO A 257 -8.84 -8.81 13.05
CA PRO A 257 -9.92 -9.64 12.53
C PRO A 257 -10.27 -9.34 11.07
N ARG A 258 -10.18 -8.08 10.65
CA ARG A 258 -10.54 -7.65 9.29
C ARG A 258 -9.46 -8.05 8.29
N VAL A 259 -8.18 -7.87 8.61
CA VAL A 259 -7.08 -8.39 7.77
C VAL A 259 -7.16 -9.90 7.67
N ARG A 260 -7.40 -10.59 8.78
CA ARG A 260 -7.51 -12.05 8.82
C ARG A 260 -8.65 -12.56 7.94
N ALA A 261 -9.83 -11.96 8.06
CA ALA A 261 -10.98 -12.30 7.22
C ALA A 261 -10.68 -12.08 5.73
N ALA A 262 -10.08 -10.94 5.37
CA ALA A 262 -9.69 -10.64 3.99
C ALA A 262 -8.64 -11.62 3.45
N ALA A 263 -7.62 -11.96 4.25
CA ALA A 263 -6.58 -12.91 3.86
C ALA A 263 -7.14 -14.32 3.67
N ARG A 264 -8.05 -14.77 4.55
CA ARG A 264 -8.73 -16.06 4.41
C ARG A 264 -9.65 -16.10 3.19
N ALA A 265 -10.37 -15.02 2.91
CA ALA A 265 -11.18 -14.90 1.70
C ALA A 265 -10.31 -14.93 0.43
N ALA A 266 -9.18 -14.20 0.42
CA ALA A 266 -8.22 -14.24 -0.66
C ALA A 266 -7.63 -15.65 -0.85
N TRP A 267 -7.21 -16.29 0.23
CA TRP A 267 -6.68 -17.64 0.23
C TRP A 267 -7.65 -18.67 -0.33
N MET A 268 -8.90 -18.65 0.14
CA MET A 268 -9.95 -19.55 -0.37
C MET A 268 -10.15 -19.36 -1.88
N GLU A 269 -10.10 -18.12 -2.39
CA GLU A 269 -10.20 -17.87 -3.83
C GLU A 269 -9.05 -18.53 -4.62
N TYR A 270 -7.81 -18.55 -4.11
CA TYR A 270 -6.71 -19.29 -4.75
C TYR A 270 -6.98 -20.80 -4.84
N ILE A 271 -7.65 -21.37 -3.83
CA ILE A 271 -7.96 -22.79 -3.74
C ILE A 271 -9.18 -23.15 -4.59
N THR A 272 -10.32 -22.51 -4.35
CA THR A 272 -11.63 -22.89 -4.89
C THR A 272 -12.09 -22.05 -6.09
N GLY A 273 -11.38 -20.95 -6.39
CA GLY A 273 -11.72 -20.04 -7.48
C GLY A 273 -11.51 -20.65 -8.87
N PRO A 274 -11.51 -19.83 -9.94
CA PRO A 274 -11.27 -20.30 -11.30
C PRO A 274 -9.95 -21.09 -11.40
N PRO A 275 -9.83 -22.07 -12.31
CA PRO A 275 -8.57 -22.77 -12.51
C PRO A 275 -7.50 -21.81 -13.09
N PRO A 276 -6.23 -21.94 -12.66
CA PRO A 276 -5.16 -21.12 -13.19
C PRO A 276 -4.96 -21.38 -14.70
N PRO A 277 -4.52 -20.36 -15.47
CA PRO A 277 -4.04 -20.61 -16.82
C PRO A 277 -2.85 -21.58 -16.78
N PRO A 278 -2.69 -22.46 -17.79
CA PRO A 278 -1.58 -23.41 -17.82
C PRO A 278 -0.25 -22.66 -17.84
N ALA A 279 0.71 -23.14 -17.06
CA ALA A 279 2.06 -22.60 -17.07
C ALA A 279 2.69 -22.78 -18.47
N PRO A 280 3.38 -21.77 -19.00
CA PRO A 280 4.19 -21.92 -20.20
C PRO A 280 5.22 -23.03 -20.03
N VAL A 281 5.32 -23.87 -21.04
CA VAL A 281 6.23 -25.02 -21.05
C VAL A 281 7.42 -24.77 -21.97
N ALA A 282 8.61 -25.16 -21.55
CA ALA A 282 9.81 -25.12 -22.39
C ALA A 282 10.73 -26.32 -22.09
N LYS A 283 11.58 -26.67 -23.07
CA LYS A 283 12.69 -27.58 -22.81
C LYS A 283 13.80 -26.82 -22.11
N LEU A 284 14.09 -27.16 -20.85
CA LEU A 284 15.08 -26.46 -20.04
C LEU A 284 16.49 -26.86 -20.46
N ASN A 285 17.43 -25.92 -20.41
CA ASN A 285 18.85 -26.21 -20.62
C ASN A 285 19.44 -26.77 -19.33
N LEU A 286 19.97 -27.98 -19.38
CA LEU A 286 20.68 -28.64 -18.29
C LEU A 286 22.17 -28.30 -18.34
N PRO A 287 22.89 -28.45 -17.21
CA PRO A 287 24.35 -28.41 -17.19
C PRO A 287 24.94 -29.34 -18.26
N GLY A 288 25.89 -28.83 -19.05
CA GLY A 288 26.46 -29.58 -20.19
C GLY A 288 25.73 -29.38 -21.53
N GLY A 289 24.85 -28.37 -21.64
CA GLY A 289 24.26 -27.95 -22.92
C GLY A 289 23.17 -28.88 -23.48
N LYS A 290 22.84 -29.95 -22.75
CA LYS A 290 21.72 -30.84 -23.06
C LYS A 290 20.41 -30.16 -22.68
N LYS A 291 19.34 -30.42 -23.43
CA LYS A 291 17.98 -29.99 -23.05
C LYS A 291 17.22 -31.12 -22.38
N THR A 292 16.25 -30.81 -21.52
CA THR A 292 15.32 -31.80 -20.98
C THR A 292 14.62 -32.56 -22.11
N LYS A 293 14.40 -33.87 -21.92
CA LYS A 293 13.75 -34.72 -22.94
C LYS A 293 12.32 -34.26 -23.25
N LYS A 294 11.58 -33.86 -22.21
CA LYS A 294 10.21 -33.33 -22.27
C LYS A 294 10.20 -31.82 -21.96
N ALA A 295 9.24 -31.11 -22.55
CA ALA A 295 8.98 -29.73 -22.15
C ALA A 295 8.40 -29.73 -20.72
N LYS A 296 8.91 -28.85 -19.87
CA LYS A 296 8.50 -28.72 -18.48
C LYS A 296 7.84 -27.36 -18.25
N PRO A 297 6.89 -27.27 -17.31
CA PRO A 297 6.37 -25.97 -16.87
C PRO A 297 7.55 -25.11 -16.38
N LEU A 298 7.62 -23.87 -16.84
CA LEU A 298 8.66 -22.92 -16.43
C LEU A 298 8.45 -22.45 -14.99
N TRP A 299 7.23 -22.50 -14.49
CA TRP A 299 6.87 -22.11 -13.14
C TRP A 299 5.59 -22.81 -12.67
N LEU A 300 5.42 -22.88 -11.35
CA LEU A 300 4.18 -23.34 -10.72
C LEU A 300 3.07 -22.30 -10.86
N THR A 301 1.85 -22.77 -11.08
CA THR A 301 0.62 -21.98 -11.01
C THR A 301 0.32 -21.55 -9.57
N TYR A 302 -0.61 -20.60 -9.40
CA TYR A 302 -0.96 -20.16 -8.05
C TYR A 302 -1.58 -21.27 -7.19
N ARG A 303 -2.29 -22.23 -7.81
CA ARG A 303 -2.94 -23.32 -7.08
C ARG A 303 -1.94 -24.39 -6.65
N GLU A 304 -0.96 -24.69 -7.50
CA GLU A 304 0.15 -25.59 -7.14
C GLU A 304 1.03 -24.99 -6.04
N LEU A 305 1.29 -23.67 -6.09
CA LEU A 305 1.96 -22.97 -4.99
C LEU A 305 1.16 -23.05 -3.68
N ALA A 306 -0.16 -22.91 -3.76
CA ALA A 306 -1.02 -23.00 -2.59
C ALA A 306 -1.06 -24.42 -2.01
N ASP A 307 -1.12 -25.46 -2.85
CA ASP A 307 -1.00 -26.86 -2.42
C ASP A 307 0.32 -27.11 -1.68
N ASN A 308 1.46 -26.67 -2.26
CA ASN A 308 2.76 -26.82 -1.61
C ASN A 308 2.83 -26.12 -0.25
N GLU A 309 2.24 -24.93 -0.13
CA GLU A 309 2.19 -24.21 1.16
C GLU A 309 1.26 -24.92 2.17
N LEU A 310 0.11 -25.47 1.74
CA LEU A 310 -0.78 -26.24 2.62
C LEU A 310 -0.10 -27.51 3.14
N ARG A 311 0.58 -28.26 2.27
CA ARG A 311 1.32 -29.46 2.67
C ARG A 311 2.40 -29.12 3.69
N LYS A 312 3.18 -28.07 3.43
CA LYS A 312 4.18 -27.59 4.38
C LYS A 312 3.55 -27.21 5.73
N ALA A 313 2.47 -26.44 5.72
CA ALA A 313 1.80 -26.01 6.95
C ALA A 313 1.15 -27.18 7.71
N ALA A 314 0.57 -28.15 7.01
CA ALA A 314 0.00 -29.36 7.60
C ALA A 314 1.09 -30.22 8.26
N ASN A 315 2.23 -30.40 7.59
CA ASN A 315 3.36 -31.13 8.16
C ASN A 315 3.91 -30.46 9.42
N GLU A 316 3.99 -29.13 9.41
CA GLU A 316 4.52 -28.35 10.53
C GLU A 316 3.54 -28.27 11.71
N LEU A 317 2.26 -27.98 11.45
CA LEU A 317 1.28 -27.62 12.48
C LEU A 317 0.35 -28.75 12.89
N LEU A 318 -0.01 -29.63 11.95
CA LEU A 318 -0.91 -30.76 12.19
C LEU A 318 -0.16 -32.09 12.33
N HIS A 319 1.15 -32.10 12.02
CA HIS A 319 2.01 -33.28 12.03
C HIS A 319 1.51 -34.40 11.10
N GLU A 320 0.89 -34.01 9.98
CA GLU A 320 0.54 -34.91 8.89
C GLU A 320 1.75 -35.10 7.95
N ASP A 321 1.89 -36.25 7.30
CA ASP A 321 3.02 -36.50 6.41
C ASP A 321 2.55 -36.41 4.95
N TYR A 322 2.56 -35.18 4.41
CA TYR A 322 2.32 -34.94 3.00
C TYR A 322 3.64 -34.71 2.26
N PRO A 323 3.98 -35.55 1.26
CA PRO A 323 5.13 -35.28 0.42
C PRO A 323 4.90 -34.00 -0.37
N LEU A 324 5.94 -33.16 -0.47
CA LEU A 324 5.95 -31.98 -1.34
C LEU A 324 6.18 -32.43 -2.79
N GLU A 325 5.36 -31.92 -3.70
CA GLU A 325 5.49 -32.20 -5.13
C GLU A 325 6.26 -31.05 -5.79
N ASP A 326 7.43 -31.35 -6.37
CA ASP A 326 8.15 -30.44 -7.26
C ASP A 326 8.10 -30.98 -8.69
N PRO A 327 7.14 -30.52 -9.52
CA PRO A 327 7.01 -30.97 -10.91
C PRO A 327 8.16 -30.49 -11.82
N THR A 328 9.13 -29.73 -11.31
CA THR A 328 10.29 -29.23 -12.08
C THR A 328 11.50 -30.16 -12.03
N LEU A 329 11.58 -31.06 -11.04
CA LEU A 329 12.67 -32.03 -10.92
C LEU A 329 12.61 -33.09 -12.03
N ASP A 330 13.77 -33.51 -12.52
CA ASP A 330 13.90 -34.57 -13.54
C ASP A 330 14.01 -35.91 -12.81
N ASP A 331 12.88 -36.60 -12.66
CA ASP A 331 12.80 -37.98 -12.12
C ASP A 331 13.37 -38.97 -13.14
N ALA A 332 14.61 -38.77 -13.55
CA ALA A 332 15.17 -39.41 -14.72
C ALA A 332 15.60 -40.86 -14.50
N ASP A 333 15.79 -41.35 -13.27
CA ASP A 333 16.37 -42.68 -13.04
C ASP A 333 15.88 -43.45 -11.79
N ASP A 334 14.85 -43.01 -11.07
CA ASP A 334 14.37 -43.73 -9.88
C ASP A 334 12.90 -44.16 -9.97
N ASP A 335 12.67 -45.39 -10.42
CA ASP A 335 11.38 -46.10 -10.27
C ASP A 335 10.97 -46.25 -8.79
N HIS A 336 11.89 -45.97 -7.85
CA HIS A 336 11.65 -45.96 -6.41
C HIS A 336 11.07 -44.65 -5.85
N HIS A 337 11.09 -43.56 -6.62
CA HIS A 337 10.46 -42.29 -6.27
C HIS A 337 9.13 -42.09 -7.01
N ARG A 338 8.29 -43.13 -7.08
CA ARG A 338 6.84 -42.91 -7.21
C ARG A 338 6.41 -42.19 -5.94
N SER A 339 6.49 -40.86 -5.94
CA SER A 339 5.83 -40.03 -4.95
C SER A 339 4.42 -40.62 -4.81
N ARG A 340 4.08 -41.11 -3.61
CA ARG A 340 2.70 -41.42 -3.32
C ARG A 340 2.01 -40.09 -3.43
N THR A 341 1.43 -39.80 -4.59
CA THR A 341 0.65 -38.60 -4.83
C THR A 341 -0.60 -38.74 -3.97
N VAL A 342 -0.47 -38.31 -2.71
CA VAL A 342 -1.59 -38.26 -1.79
C VAL A 342 -2.47 -37.13 -2.32
N LYS A 343 -3.62 -37.51 -2.87
CA LYS A 343 -4.63 -36.55 -3.28
C LYS A 343 -5.18 -35.88 -2.02
N VAL A 344 -4.85 -34.61 -1.84
CA VAL A 344 -5.32 -33.80 -0.72
C VAL A 344 -6.54 -33.00 -1.17
N ASP A 345 -7.58 -32.99 -0.33
CA ASP A 345 -8.65 -32.00 -0.47
C ASP A 345 -8.14 -30.67 0.11
N LEU A 346 -7.78 -29.75 -0.79
CA LEU A 346 -7.16 -28.47 -0.42
C LEU A 346 -8.12 -27.58 0.37
N GLU A 347 -9.42 -27.68 0.13
CA GLU A 347 -10.43 -26.90 0.86
C GLU A 347 -10.57 -27.41 2.29
N ASP A 348 -10.72 -28.73 2.45
CA ASP A 348 -10.77 -29.36 3.78
C ASP A 348 -9.50 -29.07 4.59
N LEU A 349 -8.32 -29.27 4.00
CA LEU A 349 -7.05 -29.01 4.67
C LEU A 349 -6.91 -27.54 5.08
N THR A 350 -7.33 -26.61 4.23
CA THR A 350 -7.35 -25.18 4.55
C THR A 350 -8.26 -24.89 5.76
N ARG A 351 -9.47 -25.46 5.80
CA ARG A 351 -10.41 -25.26 6.91
C ARG A 351 -9.85 -25.78 8.23
N ARG A 352 -9.23 -26.96 8.21
CA ARG A 352 -8.57 -27.57 9.39
C ARG A 352 -7.42 -26.71 9.92
N LEU A 353 -6.62 -26.12 9.02
CA LEU A 353 -5.55 -25.18 9.42
C LEU A 353 -6.13 -23.87 9.99
N PHE A 354 -7.23 -23.34 9.44
CA PHE A 354 -7.91 -22.18 10.03
C PHE A 354 -8.45 -22.48 11.43
N GLU A 355 -9.05 -23.66 11.64
CA GLU A 355 -9.51 -24.12 12.96
C GLU A 355 -8.35 -24.25 13.96
N TYR A 356 -7.19 -24.77 13.53
CA TYR A 356 -5.99 -24.82 14.35
C TYR A 356 -5.58 -23.42 14.85
N HIS A 357 -5.49 -22.44 13.94
CA HIS A 357 -5.16 -21.06 14.27
C HIS A 357 -6.21 -20.41 15.19
N ASP A 358 -7.49 -20.63 14.91
CA ASP A 358 -8.59 -20.09 15.71
C ASP A 358 -8.60 -20.69 17.12
N ALA A 359 -8.33 -21.99 17.26
CA ALA A 359 -8.20 -22.66 18.56
C ALA A 359 -7.00 -22.13 19.35
N ALA A 360 -5.84 -21.94 18.70
CA ALA A 360 -4.66 -21.37 19.34
C ALA A 360 -4.91 -19.92 19.81
N ARG A 361 -5.62 -19.13 19.02
CA ARG A 361 -6.03 -17.76 19.40
C ARG A 361 -7.03 -17.76 20.55
N ALA A 362 -8.06 -18.60 20.50
CA ALA A 362 -9.04 -18.73 21.57
C ALA A 362 -8.39 -19.12 22.91
N ARG A 363 -7.37 -19.99 22.89
CA ARG A 363 -6.58 -20.33 24.08
C ARG A 363 -5.81 -19.12 24.63
N ARG A 364 -5.05 -18.41 23.79
CA ARG A 364 -4.33 -17.18 24.19
C ARG A 364 -5.28 -16.15 24.80
N ASP A 365 -6.41 -15.91 24.14
CA ASP A 365 -7.45 -15.00 24.61
C ASP A 365 -8.05 -15.43 25.95
N ALA A 366 -8.27 -16.73 26.17
CA ALA A 366 -8.78 -17.26 27.42
C ALA A 366 -7.77 -17.10 28.56
N ASP A 367 -6.48 -17.34 28.29
CA ASP A 367 -5.39 -17.19 29.25
C ASP A 367 -5.20 -15.72 29.67
N GLU A 368 -5.23 -14.79 28.71
CA GLU A 368 -5.17 -13.35 28.99
C GLU A 368 -6.37 -12.88 29.82
N TRP A 369 -7.58 -13.39 29.50
CA TRP A 369 -8.78 -13.08 30.29
C TRP A 369 -8.69 -13.65 31.70
N ALA A 370 -8.21 -14.89 31.85
CA ALA A 370 -7.99 -15.50 33.16
C ALA A 370 -6.97 -14.69 33.99
N ALA A 371 -5.90 -14.22 33.37
CA ALA A 371 -4.91 -13.36 34.00
C ALA A 371 -5.52 -12.01 34.44
N ALA A 372 -6.34 -11.38 33.60
CA ALA A 372 -7.04 -10.14 33.93
C ALA A 372 -7.98 -10.33 35.14
N LYS A 373 -8.75 -11.42 35.15
CA LYS A 373 -9.62 -11.78 36.29
C LYS A 373 -8.81 -12.01 37.57
N ALA A 374 -7.70 -12.74 37.50
CA ALA A 374 -6.84 -12.97 38.66
C ALA A 374 -6.31 -11.66 39.26
N LYS A 375 -5.87 -10.71 38.41
CA LYS A 375 -5.45 -9.36 38.85
C LYS A 375 -6.59 -8.56 39.47
N SER A 376 -7.78 -8.63 38.88
CA SER A 376 -8.99 -7.99 39.42
C SER A 376 -9.34 -8.52 40.81
N THR A 377 -9.35 -9.85 40.98
CA THR A 377 -9.61 -10.53 42.26
C THR A 377 -8.55 -10.20 43.31
N ALA A 378 -7.28 -10.07 42.91
CA ALA A 378 -6.19 -9.62 43.78
C ALA A 378 -6.27 -8.12 44.15
N GLY A 379 -7.25 -7.39 43.62
CA GLY A 379 -7.44 -5.95 43.85
C GLY A 379 -6.49 -5.06 43.03
N ASP A 380 -5.70 -5.62 42.12
CA ASP A 380 -4.86 -4.88 41.17
C ASP A 380 -5.67 -4.52 39.92
N LEU A 381 -6.65 -3.63 40.13
CA LEU A 381 -7.55 -3.16 39.07
C LEU A 381 -6.79 -2.43 37.94
N ALA A 382 -5.63 -1.82 38.23
CA ALA A 382 -4.83 -1.13 37.22
C ALA A 382 -4.26 -2.10 36.19
N ALA A 383 -3.59 -3.16 36.67
CA ALA A 383 -3.02 -4.19 35.81
C ALA A 383 -4.11 -4.99 35.09
N ALA A 384 -5.24 -5.25 35.78
CA ALA A 384 -6.38 -5.93 35.19
C ALA A 384 -6.98 -5.12 34.03
N THR A 385 -7.17 -3.80 34.20
CA THR A 385 -7.64 -2.92 33.11
C THR A 385 -6.65 -2.86 31.95
N ALA A 386 -5.35 -2.76 32.22
CA ALA A 386 -4.33 -2.73 31.16
C ALA A 386 -4.27 -4.03 30.33
N LEU A 387 -4.60 -5.18 30.93
CA LEU A 387 -4.76 -6.44 30.21
C LEU A 387 -5.98 -6.38 29.28
N VAL A 388 -7.13 -5.95 29.80
CA VAL A 388 -8.35 -5.81 29.00
C VAL A 388 -8.18 -4.78 27.87
N ASP A 389 -7.51 -3.66 28.12
CA ASP A 389 -7.18 -2.66 27.09
C ASP A 389 -6.40 -3.29 25.92
N ARG A 390 -5.39 -4.12 26.21
CA ARG A 390 -4.61 -4.83 25.18
C ARG A 390 -5.47 -5.81 24.38
N MET A 391 -6.33 -6.56 25.07
CA MET A 391 -7.23 -7.53 24.43
C MET A 391 -8.23 -6.84 23.49
N LEU A 392 -8.85 -5.74 23.93
CA LEU A 392 -9.81 -4.97 23.13
C LEU A 392 -9.13 -4.17 22.00
N ALA A 393 -7.89 -3.72 22.21
CA ALA A 393 -7.11 -3.10 21.14
C ALA A 393 -6.78 -4.09 20.02
N ALA A 394 -6.51 -5.35 20.36
CA ALA A 394 -6.26 -6.41 19.38
C ALA A 394 -7.55 -6.90 18.68
N ASN A 395 -8.66 -6.99 19.42
CA ASN A 395 -9.95 -7.41 18.89
C ASN A 395 -11.10 -6.65 19.58
N PRO A 396 -11.59 -5.55 18.97
CA PRO A 396 -12.67 -4.75 19.55
C PRO A 396 -13.98 -5.51 19.75
N GLU A 397 -14.25 -6.48 18.88
CA GLU A 397 -15.48 -7.28 18.88
C GLU A 397 -15.39 -8.53 19.79
N ARG A 398 -14.31 -8.64 20.57
CA ARG A 398 -14.02 -9.82 21.40
C ARG A 398 -15.11 -10.10 22.44
N GLY A 399 -15.24 -11.39 22.74
CA GLY A 399 -15.99 -11.92 23.88
C GLY A 399 -17.48 -12.03 23.62
N SER A 400 -18.15 -12.90 24.39
CA SER A 400 -19.61 -12.92 24.40
C SER A 400 -20.15 -11.61 24.99
N ARG A 401 -21.45 -11.34 24.78
CA ARG A 401 -22.13 -10.22 25.46
C ARG A 401 -21.95 -10.27 26.99
N ALA A 402 -21.90 -11.47 27.58
CA ALA A 402 -21.66 -11.66 29.01
C ALA A 402 -20.24 -11.27 29.41
N GLU A 403 -19.24 -11.71 28.65
CA GLU A 403 -17.83 -11.38 28.91
C GLU A 403 -17.57 -9.87 28.78
N ARG A 404 -18.13 -9.22 27.76
CA ARG A 404 -18.07 -7.76 27.62
C ARG A 404 -18.72 -7.03 28.80
N ALA A 405 -19.80 -7.58 29.35
CA ALA A 405 -20.42 -7.01 30.56
C ALA A 405 -19.51 -7.14 31.79
N GLU A 406 -18.75 -8.23 31.93
CA GLU A 406 -17.75 -8.40 32.99
C GLU A 406 -16.59 -7.42 32.84
N MET A 407 -16.06 -7.24 31.63
CA MET A 407 -15.04 -6.23 31.34
C MET A 407 -15.52 -4.82 31.69
N ALA A 408 -16.77 -4.47 31.32
CA ALA A 408 -17.34 -3.18 31.64
C ALA A 408 -17.43 -2.93 33.16
N ARG A 409 -17.77 -3.97 33.95
CA ARG A 409 -17.77 -3.88 35.42
C ARG A 409 -16.37 -3.63 35.98
N LEU A 410 -15.35 -4.25 35.40
CA LEU A 410 -13.95 -4.03 35.77
C LEU A 410 -13.53 -2.58 35.51
N TYR A 411 -13.82 -2.03 34.33
CA TYR A 411 -13.58 -0.61 34.02
C TYR A 411 -14.30 0.32 35.00
N LEU A 412 -15.56 0.04 35.33
CA LEU A 412 -16.33 0.83 36.28
C LEU A 412 -15.67 0.82 37.67
N ALA A 413 -15.28 -0.36 38.16
CA ALA A 413 -14.60 -0.49 39.45
C ALA A 413 -13.28 0.30 39.49
N TRP A 414 -12.49 0.23 38.41
CA TRP A 414 -11.25 1.00 38.29
C TRP A 414 -11.51 2.51 38.26
N GLY A 415 -12.49 2.97 37.48
CA GLY A 415 -12.90 4.37 37.39
C GLY A 415 -13.36 4.93 38.74
N VAL A 416 -14.13 4.16 39.52
CA VAL A 416 -14.54 4.54 40.89
C VAL A 416 -13.32 4.68 41.80
N ARG A 417 -12.36 3.75 41.75
CA ARG A 417 -11.13 3.81 42.54
C ARG A 417 -10.30 5.05 42.20
N GLN A 418 -10.13 5.36 40.92
CA GLN A 418 -9.41 6.57 40.49
C GLN A 418 -10.12 7.84 40.98
N ARG A 419 -11.45 7.93 40.88
CA ARG A 419 -12.21 9.08 41.39
C ARG A 419 -12.04 9.26 42.90
N ARG A 420 -12.06 8.17 43.68
CA ARG A 420 -11.81 8.21 45.14
C ARG A 420 -10.39 8.68 45.46
N ALA A 421 -9.38 8.15 44.77
CA ALA A 421 -7.98 8.55 44.93
C ALA A 421 -7.77 10.04 44.63
N ARG A 422 -8.43 10.58 43.59
CA ARG A 422 -8.39 12.02 43.25
C ARG A 422 -9.12 12.91 44.26
N ARG A 423 -10.17 12.40 44.95
CA ARG A 423 -10.93 13.14 45.98
C ARG A 423 -10.25 13.16 47.35
N ALA A 424 -9.46 12.14 47.69
CA ALA A 424 -8.80 12.05 49.00
C ALA A 424 -7.92 13.28 49.36
N PRO A 425 -7.08 13.84 48.47
CA PRO A 425 -6.31 15.03 48.78
C PRO A 425 -7.16 16.31 48.96
N LEU A 426 -8.31 16.40 48.29
CA LEU A 426 -9.23 17.56 48.42
C LEU A 426 -9.90 17.58 49.81
N HIS A 427 -10.34 16.42 50.30
CA HIS A 427 -10.89 16.31 51.65
C HIS A 427 -9.83 16.45 52.74
N ALA A 428 -8.61 15.95 52.53
CA ALA A 428 -7.50 16.17 53.45
C ALA A 428 -7.13 17.67 53.58
N ARG A 429 -7.14 18.41 52.46
CA ARG A 429 -6.91 19.87 52.46
C ARG A 429 -8.06 20.66 53.12
N GLN A 430 -9.31 20.26 52.93
CA GLN A 430 -10.46 20.88 53.61
C GLN A 430 -10.48 20.58 55.13
N GLY A 431 -10.11 19.36 55.52
CA GLY A 431 -9.97 18.97 56.93
C GLY A 431 -8.83 19.70 57.65
N ALA A 432 -7.68 19.88 56.99
CA ALA A 432 -6.56 20.66 57.51
C ALA A 432 -6.92 22.15 57.70
N ARG A 433 -7.68 22.74 56.77
CA ARG A 433 -8.21 24.12 56.91
C ARG A 433 -9.18 24.26 58.09
N ARG A 434 -10.02 23.25 58.35
CA ARG A 434 -10.94 23.26 59.51
C ARG A 434 -10.20 23.10 60.85
N ARG A 435 -9.15 22.26 60.92
CA ARG A 435 -8.36 22.08 62.16
C ARG A 435 -7.40 23.24 62.45
N GLY A 436 -6.92 23.95 61.42
CA GLY A 436 -6.09 25.15 61.58
C GLY A 436 -6.82 26.39 62.11
N GLN A 437 -8.16 26.41 62.14
CA GLN A 437 -8.96 27.52 62.69
C GLN A 437 -9.32 27.33 64.17
N GLY A 438 -8.95 26.21 64.80
CA GLY A 438 -9.38 25.85 66.16
C GLY A 438 -8.47 26.24 67.32
N ARG A 439 -7.27 26.80 67.09
CA ARG A 439 -6.40 27.29 68.17
C ARG A 439 -5.69 28.57 67.76
N ARG A 440 -6.37 29.70 67.96
CA ARG A 440 -5.68 30.98 68.18
C ARG A 440 -5.20 30.98 69.65
N PRO A 441 -3.90 31.06 69.93
CA PRO A 441 -3.44 31.44 71.26
C PRO A 441 -3.97 32.84 71.55
N ARG A 442 -4.63 33.02 72.69
CA ARG A 442 -5.01 34.33 73.21
C ARG A 442 -3.73 35.15 73.43
N LEU A 443 -3.46 36.11 72.55
CA LEU A 443 -2.52 37.19 72.82
C LEU A 443 -3.24 38.24 73.70
N PRO A 444 -2.65 38.69 74.81
CA PRO A 444 -3.23 39.74 75.61
C PRO A 444 -3.14 41.09 74.90
N ALA A 445 -4.20 41.87 75.09
CA ALA A 445 -4.41 43.20 74.55
C ALA A 445 -3.29 44.17 74.95
N ARG A 446 -2.72 44.88 73.97
CA ARG A 446 -2.09 46.19 74.20
C ARG A 446 -2.37 47.13 73.03
N GLY A 447 -2.94 48.28 73.38
CA GLY A 447 -2.48 49.58 72.91
C GLY A 447 -2.94 50.03 71.53
N ARG A 448 -4.02 50.82 71.53
CA ARG A 448 -4.26 51.84 70.49
C ARG A 448 -3.07 52.81 70.42
N ALA A 449 -2.60 53.09 69.21
CA ALA A 449 -2.06 54.41 68.86
C ALA A 449 -2.42 54.71 67.39
N GLN A 450 -3.14 55.80 67.20
CA GLN A 450 -3.44 56.42 65.91
C GLN A 450 -2.24 57.27 65.46
N ALA A 451 -1.88 57.21 64.18
CA ALA A 451 -1.31 58.31 63.38
C ALA A 451 -1.29 57.82 61.91
N ARG A 452 -2.22 58.26 61.05
CA ARG A 452 -2.19 59.45 60.18
C ARG A 452 -1.03 59.49 59.15
N LEU A 453 -1.43 59.48 57.86
CA LEU A 453 -0.83 60.13 56.67
C LEU A 453 0.53 59.54 56.21
N ARG A 454 0.93 59.41 54.93
CA ARG A 454 0.46 59.79 53.59
C ARG A 454 1.29 58.95 52.55
N PRO A 455 1.05 59.05 51.23
CA PRO A 455 1.57 58.15 50.19
C PRO A 455 2.95 58.55 49.67
N GLY A 456 3.69 57.59 49.09
CA GLY A 456 4.95 57.87 48.40
C GLY A 456 5.55 56.64 47.71
N ALA A 457 5.83 56.79 46.42
CA ALA A 457 6.40 55.80 45.51
C ALA A 457 7.83 55.35 45.89
N HIS A 458 8.24 54.15 45.44
CA HIS A 458 9.44 53.99 44.59
C HIS A 458 9.69 52.52 44.16
N ARG A 459 9.86 52.36 42.83
CA ARG A 459 10.87 51.57 42.10
C ARG A 459 11.11 50.06 42.43
N ARG A 460 10.71 49.22 41.45
CA ARG A 460 11.47 48.16 40.70
C ARG A 460 12.93 47.84 41.13
N PRO A 461 13.57 46.67 40.75
CA PRO A 461 13.26 45.79 39.60
C PRO A 461 13.53 44.25 39.73
N ARG A 462 12.98 43.53 38.72
CA ARG A 462 13.55 42.44 37.89
C ARG A 462 14.15 41.17 38.55
N GLY A 463 13.54 40.04 38.20
CA GLY A 463 14.22 38.74 38.03
C GLY A 463 13.69 38.01 36.79
N ARG A 464 14.47 38.00 35.71
CA ARG A 464 14.29 37.20 34.48
C ARG A 464 15.00 35.86 34.65
N HIS A 465 14.38 34.74 34.28
CA HIS A 465 15.05 33.55 33.73
C HIS A 465 14.07 32.85 32.77
N ARG A 466 14.21 33.05 31.45
CA ARG A 466 15.02 32.30 30.47
C ARG A 466 14.59 30.82 30.31
N ARG A 467 13.90 30.57 29.19
CA ARG A 467 13.87 29.30 28.45
C ARG A 467 15.28 28.93 27.97
N PRO A 468 15.53 27.64 27.69
CA PRO A 468 16.45 27.25 26.63
C PRO A 468 15.72 26.52 25.50
N THR A 469 15.88 27.06 24.30
CA THR A 469 15.92 26.33 23.03
C THR A 469 17.29 25.67 22.90
N GLY A 470 17.36 24.50 22.24
CA GLY A 470 18.64 23.87 21.90
C GLY A 470 18.46 22.56 21.16
N VAL A 471 18.44 22.67 19.83
CA VAL A 471 18.74 21.60 18.86
C VAL A 471 20.26 21.49 18.80
N ASP A 472 20.82 20.28 18.98
CA ASP A 472 21.71 19.62 18.01
C ASP A 472 22.43 18.38 18.57
N ALA A 473 22.44 17.35 17.72
CA ALA A 473 23.41 16.26 17.52
C ALA A 473 24.11 15.60 18.72
N VAL A 474 24.09 14.25 18.77
CA VAL A 474 25.32 13.44 18.71
C VAL A 474 25.01 11.97 18.39
N ARG A 475 25.63 11.56 17.28
CA ARG A 475 25.89 10.22 16.75
C ARG A 475 26.93 9.50 17.63
N ARG A 476 26.56 8.42 18.33
CA ARG A 476 27.45 7.35 18.86
C ARG A 476 26.58 6.07 18.96
N GLY A 477 26.86 4.96 18.30
CA GLY A 477 28.11 4.21 18.30
C GLY A 477 28.07 3.16 19.41
N ARG A 478 27.50 1.97 19.14
CA ARG A 478 27.71 0.76 19.97
C ARG A 478 27.84 -0.48 19.07
N ARG A 479 29.09 -0.88 18.87
CA ARG A 479 29.54 -2.25 18.53
C ARG A 479 30.38 -2.76 19.70
N ARG A 480 30.24 -4.06 20.03
CA ARG A 480 31.09 -5.02 20.79
C ARG A 480 30.22 -5.81 21.79
N GLY A 481 30.34 -7.12 21.99
CA GLY A 481 31.29 -8.16 21.52
C GLY A 481 30.53 -9.45 21.10
N ARG A 482 31.06 -10.41 20.35
CA ARG A 482 32.30 -11.22 20.43
C ARG A 482 32.43 -12.10 21.69
N ARG A 483 32.06 -13.39 21.51
CA ARG A 483 32.75 -14.63 21.94
C ARG A 483 32.63 -15.56 20.72
N ASP A 484 33.69 -15.85 19.98
CA ASP A 484 34.77 -16.82 20.25
C ASP A 484 34.22 -18.23 20.53
N ASP A 485 34.17 -19.05 19.47
CA ASP A 485 34.68 -20.42 19.45
C ASP A 485 35.20 -20.73 18.05
N ALA A 486 36.31 -21.45 17.99
CA ALA A 486 37.21 -21.53 16.84
C ALA A 486 37.30 -22.95 16.24
N VAL A 487 37.86 -22.99 15.02
CA VAL A 487 38.60 -24.10 14.37
C VAL A 487 37.79 -25.24 13.72
N ARG A 488 37.74 -25.23 12.37
CA ARG A 488 38.58 -26.09 11.51
C ARG A 488 38.53 -25.63 10.05
N ALA A 489 39.70 -25.28 9.53
CA ALA A 489 39.97 -24.92 8.15
C ALA A 489 39.96 -26.13 7.22
N ARG A 490 39.44 -25.94 6.00
CA ARG A 490 39.96 -26.57 4.77
C ARG A 490 39.94 -25.53 3.67
N ASP A 491 41.14 -25.29 3.14
CA ASP A 491 41.47 -24.43 2.01
C ASP A 491 40.92 -25.02 0.71
N ASP A 492 40.28 -24.18 -0.11
CA ASP A 492 40.34 -24.25 -1.57
C ASP A 492 39.87 -22.90 -2.17
N PRO A 493 40.66 -22.23 -3.03
CA PRO A 493 40.29 -20.95 -3.64
C PRO A 493 39.42 -21.11 -4.89
N PRO A 494 38.46 -20.20 -5.18
CA PRO A 494 37.62 -20.27 -6.36
C PRO A 494 38.37 -19.83 -7.64
N PRO A 495 38.08 -20.44 -8.80
CA PRO A 495 38.73 -20.08 -10.06
C PRO A 495 38.22 -18.73 -10.61
N ARG A 496 39.17 -17.90 -11.01
CA ARG A 496 38.98 -16.68 -11.78
C ARG A 496 38.59 -17.02 -13.22
N LEU A 497 37.45 -16.54 -13.70
CA LEU A 497 37.12 -16.52 -15.13
C LEU A 497 37.39 -15.13 -15.69
N SER A 498 38.51 -15.06 -16.41
CA SER A 498 38.92 -14.00 -17.32
C SER A 498 37.96 -13.91 -18.51
N ARG A 499 37.33 -12.74 -18.71
CA ARG A 499 36.72 -12.37 -19.98
C ARG A 499 37.81 -11.77 -20.88
N SER A 500 38.20 -12.50 -21.91
CA SER A 500 39.01 -11.99 -23.01
C SER A 500 38.17 -11.10 -23.92
N LEU A 501 38.47 -9.81 -23.92
CA LEU A 501 38.21 -8.90 -25.02
C LEU A 501 39.33 -9.10 -26.06
N SER A 502 38.96 -9.30 -27.32
CA SER A 502 39.88 -9.12 -28.45
C SER A 502 39.11 -8.50 -29.62
N ASP A 503 39.34 -7.20 -29.75
CA ASP A 503 39.49 -6.35 -30.93
C ASP A 503 39.14 -6.88 -32.33
N GLY A 504 38.48 -5.98 -33.08
CA GLY A 504 38.36 -6.01 -34.54
C GLY A 504 37.93 -4.65 -35.07
N VAL A 505 38.91 -3.77 -35.29
CA VAL A 505 38.82 -2.41 -35.87
C VAL A 505 38.83 -2.46 -37.41
N GLY A 506 38.03 -1.59 -38.05
CA GLY A 506 38.21 -1.11 -39.45
C GLY A 506 36.88 -0.73 -40.11
N ARG A 507 36.50 0.57 -40.28
CA ARG A 507 36.86 1.49 -41.40
C ARG A 507 36.75 0.81 -42.78
N THR A 508 36.09 1.29 -43.85
CA THR A 508 35.57 2.61 -44.25
C THR A 508 34.83 2.48 -45.60
N VAL A 509 33.89 3.40 -45.87
CA VAL A 509 33.57 4.06 -47.16
C VAL A 509 32.72 3.36 -48.25
N ALA A 510 31.68 4.12 -48.62
CA ALA A 510 30.80 4.17 -49.79
C ALA A 510 31.25 3.56 -51.12
N THR A 511 30.27 3.04 -51.90
CA THR A 511 29.83 3.61 -53.18
C THR A 511 28.64 2.83 -53.78
N ARG A 512 27.66 3.56 -54.33
CA ARG A 512 26.66 3.11 -55.32
C ARG A 512 27.32 3.17 -56.71
N PRO A 513 26.91 2.37 -57.73
CA PRO A 513 25.63 2.61 -58.45
C PRO A 513 24.89 1.40 -59.07
N ARG A 514 23.61 1.71 -59.40
CA ARG A 514 22.60 1.16 -60.35
C ARG A 514 23.12 0.59 -61.71
N PRO A 515 22.29 0.10 -62.68
CA PRO A 515 20.84 -0.28 -62.74
C PRO A 515 20.51 -1.53 -63.64
N GLN A 516 19.20 -1.71 -63.98
CA GLN A 516 18.58 -2.39 -65.15
C GLN A 516 18.29 -3.90 -65.01
N ARG A 517 17.17 -4.52 -65.46
CA ARG A 517 16.02 -4.24 -66.38
C ARG A 517 14.86 -5.16 -65.93
N VAL A 518 13.61 -4.71 -65.80
CA VAL A 518 12.52 -4.73 -66.82
C VAL A 518 12.38 -6.06 -67.57
N TRP A 519 11.23 -6.76 -67.46
CA TRP A 519 10.40 -7.21 -68.59
C TRP A 519 8.94 -7.44 -68.15
N HIS A 520 8.04 -6.74 -68.84
CA HIS A 520 6.58 -6.79 -68.79
C HIS A 520 6.00 -7.90 -69.68
N ARG A 521 4.84 -8.45 -69.28
CA ARG A 521 3.57 -8.64 -70.05
C ARG A 521 2.79 -9.80 -69.40
N ALA A 522 1.59 -9.69 -68.84
CA ALA A 522 0.33 -9.05 -69.23
C ALA A 522 -0.35 -9.66 -70.47
N ARG A 523 -1.46 -10.37 -70.25
CA ARG A 523 -2.78 -10.27 -70.95
C ARG A 523 -3.77 -11.29 -70.33
N ARG A 524 -4.84 -10.82 -69.67
CA ARG A 524 -6.22 -10.52 -70.17
C ARG A 524 -7.12 -11.77 -70.16
N SER A 525 -8.14 -11.83 -69.30
CA SER A 525 -9.56 -11.46 -69.56
C SER A 525 -10.31 -12.64 -70.21
N ALA A 526 -11.57 -13.00 -69.96
CA ALA A 526 -12.68 -12.68 -69.04
C ALA A 526 -13.85 -13.62 -69.47
N ILE A 527 -15.00 -13.59 -68.75
CA ILE A 527 -16.37 -14.08 -69.14
C ILE A 527 -16.59 -15.60 -68.92
N SER A 528 -17.36 -16.07 -67.93
CA SER A 528 -18.83 -16.09 -67.67
C SER A 528 -19.66 -17.13 -68.43
N ASN A 529 -20.34 -17.95 -67.61
CA ASN A 529 -21.61 -18.69 -67.76
C ASN A 529 -21.72 -19.90 -68.71
N GLU A 530 -21.97 -21.07 -68.10
CA GLU A 530 -23.25 -21.80 -68.18
C GLU A 530 -23.64 -22.31 -66.79
#